data_AF-A0A2S5G7I0-F1
#
_entry.id   AF-A0A2S5G7I0-F1
#
_cell.length_a   1.000
_cell.length_b   1.000
_cell.length_c   1.000
_cell.angle_alpha   90.00
_cell.angle_beta   90.00
_cell.angle_gamma   90.00
#
_symmetry.space_group_name_H-M   'P 1'
#
loop_
_entity.id
_entity.type
_entity.pdbx_description
1 polymer ?
#
loop_
_entity_poly.entity_id
_entity_poly.type
_entity_poly.pdbx_seq_one_letter_code
_entity_poly.pdbx_strand_id
1 'polypeptide(L)'
;MKKQLGTISLALTLGISSLGAAPSALGAMPSGYGAAPSDQATPSDHEEVRSDTAVAASNQVNEEVENAKADEIISFAKSLIGKATYGSDYSYTYPYQFKCASFIEFIFQSEGIHLGSRDENYMVQQGEYVSRDQLEKGDLVFFKRSSSSTTPNHVGMYIGNNQIIHMANEKLDIVISDLDSTSYYKDNYMTARRVLPSLLPSNPPTKADNIIENAYGLMDEVEMGRVNDEASMKFSGGGYVNYIYKINGIDLGATSVKDLSEIGRTVSRDNLEKGDLIFIGSTPGSTTPSRVAIYAGDSRIIVPSSEGISSRVLLSDYYSSHYITAKRVF
;
A
#
# COMPACT_ATOMS: atom_id res chain seq x y z
N MET A 1 -20.83 19.17 1.49
CA MET A 1 -21.77 18.02 1.49
C MET A 1 -20.96 16.79 1.88
N LYS A 2 -21.22 16.23 3.06
CA LYS A 2 -20.49 15.07 3.60
C LYS A 2 -20.85 13.84 2.76
N LYS A 3 -19.88 13.21 2.09
CA LYS A 3 -20.07 11.92 1.44
C LYS A 3 -19.90 10.83 2.50
N GLN A 4 -20.95 10.07 2.72
CA GLN A 4 -20.95 8.87 3.55
C GLN A 4 -20.21 7.78 2.76
N LEU A 5 -18.96 7.50 3.13
CA LEU A 5 -18.22 6.34 2.63
C LEU A 5 -18.73 5.11 3.37
N GLY A 6 -19.42 4.22 2.63
CA GLY A 6 -19.90 2.97 3.18
C GLY A 6 -18.74 2.01 3.39
N THR A 7 -18.53 1.58 4.62
CA THR A 7 -17.69 0.44 4.97
C THR A 7 -18.27 -0.82 4.34
N ILE A 8 -17.59 -1.37 3.32
CA ILE A 8 -17.86 -2.71 2.83
C ILE A 8 -17.08 -3.68 3.72
N SER A 9 -17.73 -4.23 4.74
CA SER A 9 -17.24 -5.42 5.43
C SER A 9 -17.48 -6.64 4.54
N LEU A 10 -16.41 -7.19 3.99
CA LEU A 10 -16.44 -8.48 3.29
C LEU A 10 -16.47 -9.60 4.35
N ALA A 11 -17.67 -10.03 4.75
CA ALA A 11 -17.84 -11.17 5.65
C ALA A 11 -17.76 -12.48 4.86
N LEU A 12 -16.58 -13.13 4.87
CA LEU A 12 -16.42 -14.49 4.35
C LEU A 12 -16.98 -15.49 5.37
N THR A 13 -18.11 -16.10 5.04
CA THR A 13 -18.79 -17.08 5.91
C THR A 13 -18.22 -18.47 5.64
N LEU A 14 -17.33 -18.97 6.50
CA LEU A 14 -16.88 -20.36 6.47
C LEU A 14 -17.90 -21.25 7.19
N GLY A 15 -18.66 -22.02 6.42
CA GLY A 15 -19.53 -23.08 6.94
C GLY A 15 -18.72 -24.28 7.42
N ILE A 16 -18.64 -24.48 8.73
CA ILE A 16 -18.09 -25.70 9.33
C ILE A 16 -19.28 -26.59 9.72
N SER A 17 -19.47 -27.67 8.98
CA SER A 17 -20.42 -28.75 9.30
C SER A 17 -19.88 -29.58 10.46
N SER A 18 -20.48 -29.44 11.64
CA SER A 18 -20.23 -30.30 12.81
C SER A 18 -20.92 -31.65 12.64
N LEU A 19 -20.15 -32.73 12.48
CA LEU A 19 -20.63 -34.09 12.70
C LEU A 19 -20.61 -34.39 14.21
N GLY A 20 -21.75 -34.85 14.72
CA GLY A 20 -21.96 -35.08 16.14
C GLY A 20 -21.66 -36.49 16.64
N ALA A 21 -21.93 -36.61 17.94
CA ALA A 21 -22.21 -37.78 18.76
C ALA A 21 -21.04 -38.58 19.38
N ALA A 22 -20.93 -38.42 20.71
CA ALA A 22 -20.46 -39.45 21.64
C ALA A 22 -21.54 -40.53 21.85
N PRO A 23 -21.22 -41.69 22.46
CA PRO A 23 -21.47 -41.79 23.90
C PRO A 23 -20.44 -42.57 24.73
N SER A 24 -20.60 -42.38 26.04
CA SER A 24 -19.89 -42.85 27.22
C SER A 24 -19.77 -44.37 27.41
N ALA A 25 -18.71 -44.85 28.08
CA ALA A 25 -18.76 -45.51 29.41
C ALA A 25 -17.45 -46.20 29.85
N LEU A 26 -17.09 -45.97 31.12
CA LEU A 26 -16.46 -46.84 32.16
C LEU A 26 -15.30 -47.80 31.83
N GLY A 27 -14.24 -47.72 32.65
CA GLY A 27 -13.73 -48.90 33.37
C GLY A 27 -12.22 -49.14 33.42
N ALA A 28 -11.62 -48.86 34.59
CA ALA A 28 -10.53 -49.56 35.27
C ALA A 28 -9.14 -49.78 34.60
N MET A 29 -8.10 -49.28 35.29
CA MET A 29 -6.71 -49.76 35.23
C MET A 29 -6.58 -51.15 35.91
N PRO A 30 -5.59 -51.99 35.53
CA PRO A 30 -4.36 -52.02 36.34
C PRO A 30 -3.05 -52.25 35.57
N SER A 31 -1.96 -51.97 36.29
CA SER A 31 -0.55 -52.10 35.95
C SER A 31 -0.12 -53.49 35.45
N GLY A 32 0.82 -53.51 34.50
CA GLY A 32 1.60 -54.70 34.14
C GLY A 32 2.78 -54.37 33.23
N TYR A 33 3.99 -54.57 33.74
CA TYR A 33 5.24 -54.55 32.96
C TYR A 33 5.29 -55.73 31.98
N GLY A 34 5.73 -55.49 30.75
CA GLY A 34 6.05 -56.52 29.75
C GLY A 34 6.80 -55.92 28.56
N ALA A 35 7.90 -56.57 28.17
CA ALA A 35 8.90 -56.11 27.21
C ALA A 35 8.43 -56.14 25.72
N ALA A 36 9.22 -55.44 24.90
CA ALA A 36 9.09 -55.19 23.45
C ALA A 36 9.03 -56.46 22.56
N PRO A 37 8.71 -56.33 21.25
CA PRO A 37 9.71 -55.91 20.27
C PRO A 37 9.25 -54.89 19.21
N SER A 38 10.28 -54.28 18.61
CA SER A 38 10.37 -53.41 17.44
C SER A 38 9.26 -53.46 16.38
N ASP A 39 8.70 -52.29 16.09
CA ASP A 39 8.41 -51.86 14.72
C ASP A 39 8.54 -50.31 14.67
N GLN A 40 9.66 -49.83 14.14
CA GLN A 40 9.80 -48.41 13.78
C GLN A 40 9.27 -48.23 12.35
N ALA A 41 8.01 -47.79 12.25
CA ALA A 41 7.56 -47.02 11.10
C ALA A 41 7.58 -45.54 11.51
N THR A 42 8.57 -44.80 11.01
CA THR A 42 8.63 -43.34 11.06
C THR A 42 7.55 -42.75 10.15
N PRO A 43 6.67 -41.84 10.61
CA PRO A 43 5.90 -40.99 9.71
C PRO A 43 6.67 -39.68 9.49
N SER A 44 7.40 -39.54 8.38
CA SER A 44 8.14 -38.31 8.03
C SER A 44 7.65 -37.55 6.79
N ASP A 45 6.55 -37.96 6.13
CA ASP A 45 6.29 -37.47 4.76
C ASP A 45 4.92 -36.75 4.59
N HIS A 46 4.34 -36.17 5.64
CA HIS A 46 3.03 -35.51 5.56
C HIS A 46 2.98 -34.03 5.97
N GLU A 47 4.10 -33.44 6.39
CA GLU A 47 4.13 -32.02 6.79
C GLU A 47 4.56 -31.08 5.65
N GLU A 48 5.42 -31.54 4.74
CA GLU A 48 5.98 -30.70 3.65
C GLU A 48 4.96 -30.38 2.54
N VAL A 49 4.11 -31.34 2.15
CA VAL A 49 3.12 -31.19 1.06
C VAL A 49 1.97 -30.22 1.43
N ARG A 50 1.68 -30.06 2.73
CA ARG A 50 0.61 -29.15 3.21
C ARG A 50 1.02 -27.68 3.15
N SER A 51 2.32 -27.39 3.26
CA SER A 51 2.87 -26.04 3.17
C SER A 51 2.76 -25.49 1.75
N ASP A 52 3.21 -26.25 0.75
CA ASP A 52 3.23 -25.80 -0.66
C ASP A 52 1.82 -25.56 -1.22
N THR A 53 0.86 -26.38 -0.82
CA THR A 53 -0.55 -26.23 -1.25
C THR A 53 -1.19 -24.97 -0.64
N ALA A 54 -0.86 -24.64 0.61
CA ALA A 54 -1.37 -23.44 1.28
C ALA A 54 -0.76 -22.16 0.71
N VAL A 55 0.53 -22.16 0.38
CA VAL A 55 1.23 -21.03 -0.26
C VAL A 55 0.72 -20.78 -1.68
N ALA A 56 0.51 -21.85 -2.46
CA ALA A 56 -0.07 -21.72 -3.80
C ALA A 56 -1.50 -21.15 -3.75
N ALA A 57 -2.32 -21.61 -2.79
CA ALA A 57 -3.67 -21.08 -2.60
C ALA A 57 -3.67 -19.61 -2.15
N SER A 58 -2.76 -19.19 -1.27
CA SER A 58 -2.65 -17.77 -0.86
C SER A 58 -2.21 -16.88 -2.02
N ASN A 59 -1.28 -17.34 -2.85
CA ASN A 59 -0.80 -16.56 -4.01
C ASN A 59 -1.91 -16.35 -5.05
N GLN A 60 -2.71 -17.38 -5.33
CA GLN A 60 -3.85 -17.27 -6.23
C GLN A 60 -4.89 -16.26 -5.70
N VAL A 61 -5.19 -16.28 -4.40
CA VAL A 61 -6.13 -15.30 -3.81
C VAL A 61 -5.58 -13.88 -3.89
N ASN A 62 -4.27 -13.69 -3.68
CA ASN A 62 -3.65 -12.36 -3.81
C ASN A 62 -3.74 -11.85 -5.25
N GLU A 63 -3.43 -12.68 -6.25
CA GLU A 63 -3.57 -12.34 -7.67
C GLU A 63 -5.02 -11.97 -8.04
N GLU A 64 -6.02 -12.69 -7.51
CA GLU A 64 -7.43 -12.38 -7.75
C GLU A 64 -7.82 -11.01 -7.15
N VAL A 65 -7.37 -10.72 -5.93
CA VAL A 65 -7.62 -9.43 -5.26
C VAL A 65 -6.94 -8.28 -6.00
N GLU A 66 -5.69 -8.47 -6.43
CA GLU A 66 -4.93 -7.50 -7.22
C GLU A 66 -5.62 -7.20 -8.55
N ASN A 67 -6.06 -8.24 -9.28
CA ASN A 67 -6.77 -8.10 -10.54
C ASN A 67 -8.13 -7.40 -10.37
N ALA A 68 -8.89 -7.78 -9.34
CA ALA A 68 -10.16 -7.14 -9.03
C ALA A 68 -9.98 -5.65 -8.74
N LYS A 69 -8.96 -5.31 -7.95
CA LYS A 69 -8.62 -3.91 -7.67
C LYS A 69 -8.17 -3.15 -8.90
N ALA A 70 -7.35 -3.76 -9.77
CA ALA A 70 -6.97 -3.16 -11.04
C ALA A 70 -8.20 -2.85 -11.91
N ASP A 71 -9.15 -3.77 -11.98
CA ASP A 71 -10.40 -3.60 -12.73
C ASP A 71 -11.29 -2.47 -12.16
N GLU A 72 -11.35 -2.29 -10.84
CA GLU A 72 -12.01 -1.16 -10.19
C GLU A 72 -11.38 0.18 -10.62
N ILE A 73 -10.05 0.30 -10.51
CA ILE A 73 -9.31 1.52 -10.92
C ILE A 73 -9.52 1.80 -12.41
N ILE A 74 -9.45 0.77 -13.26
CA ILE A 74 -9.67 0.89 -14.71
C ILE A 74 -11.09 1.36 -15.01
N SER A 75 -12.09 0.80 -14.33
CA SER A 75 -13.51 1.18 -14.50
C SER A 75 -13.72 2.64 -14.13
N PHE A 76 -13.18 3.08 -12.99
CA PHE A 76 -13.24 4.46 -12.56
C PHE A 76 -12.51 5.40 -13.54
N ALA A 77 -11.31 5.04 -13.97
CA ALA A 77 -10.52 5.81 -14.94
C ALA A 77 -11.28 5.99 -16.28
N LYS A 78 -11.92 4.94 -16.78
CA LYS A 78 -12.77 5.00 -17.99
C LYS A 78 -13.98 5.91 -17.80
N SER A 79 -14.56 5.96 -16.59
CA SER A 79 -15.71 6.82 -16.29
C SER A 79 -15.42 8.32 -16.39
N LEU A 80 -14.13 8.70 -16.35
CA LEU A 80 -13.65 10.08 -16.44
C LEU A 80 -13.38 10.53 -17.89
N ILE A 81 -13.40 9.61 -18.87
CA ILE A 81 -13.24 9.95 -20.28
C ILE A 81 -14.35 10.94 -20.69
N GLY A 82 -13.95 12.07 -21.26
CA GLY A 82 -14.86 13.16 -21.64
C GLY A 82 -15.35 14.04 -20.47
N LYS A 83 -14.87 13.82 -19.24
CA LYS A 83 -15.23 14.61 -18.04
C LYS A 83 -14.05 15.31 -17.38
N ALA A 84 -12.83 14.93 -17.74
CA ALA A 84 -11.60 15.52 -17.25
C ALA A 84 -10.79 16.09 -18.41
N THR A 85 -10.16 17.23 -18.18
CA THR A 85 -9.30 17.89 -19.17
C THR A 85 -7.85 17.88 -18.72
N TYR A 86 -6.94 17.99 -19.68
CA TYR A 86 -5.54 18.24 -19.38
C TYR A 86 -5.35 19.67 -18.84
N GLY A 87 -4.53 19.85 -17.81
CA GLY A 87 -4.12 21.18 -17.40
C GLY A 87 -3.15 21.23 -16.22
N SER A 88 -2.69 22.43 -15.90
CA SER A 88 -1.72 22.70 -14.82
C SER A 88 -2.36 22.91 -13.45
N ASP A 89 -3.65 23.28 -13.42
CA ASP A 89 -4.38 23.62 -12.20
C ASP A 89 -5.18 22.38 -11.78
N TYR A 90 -4.53 21.48 -11.04
CA TYR A 90 -5.12 20.19 -10.66
C TYR A 90 -6.47 20.36 -9.96
N SER A 91 -7.52 19.77 -10.52
CA SER A 91 -8.87 19.79 -9.96
C SER A 91 -9.38 18.35 -9.78
N TYR A 92 -9.52 17.95 -8.52
CA TYR A 92 -10.01 16.62 -8.11
C TYR A 92 -11.54 16.59 -7.94
N THR A 93 -12.23 17.65 -8.35
CA THR A 93 -13.69 17.78 -8.37
C THR A 93 -14.14 18.29 -9.73
N TYR A 94 -15.36 17.97 -10.16
CA TYR A 94 -15.86 18.44 -11.46
C TYR A 94 -15.92 19.99 -11.55
N PRO A 95 -15.46 20.61 -12.65
CA PRO A 95 -14.77 20.00 -13.79
C PRO A 95 -13.35 19.52 -13.42
N TYR A 96 -13.04 18.27 -13.76
CA TYR A 96 -11.77 17.65 -13.39
C TYR A 96 -10.64 18.15 -14.29
N GLN A 97 -9.45 18.33 -13.73
CA GLN A 97 -8.26 18.74 -14.48
C GLN A 97 -7.00 18.05 -13.96
N PHE A 98 -6.21 17.45 -14.86
CA PHE A 98 -5.02 16.67 -14.50
C PHE A 98 -3.87 16.82 -15.50
N LYS A 99 -2.66 16.48 -15.06
CA LYS A 99 -1.58 15.94 -15.91
C LYS A 99 -1.54 14.42 -15.82
N CYS A 100 -0.60 13.79 -16.53
CA CYS A 100 -0.40 12.34 -16.53
C CYS A 100 -0.26 11.72 -15.13
N ALA A 101 0.75 12.10 -14.36
CA ALA A 101 0.98 11.52 -13.03
C ALA A 101 -0.11 11.89 -12.00
N SER A 102 -0.66 13.10 -12.03
CA SER A 102 -1.78 13.46 -11.13
C SER A 102 -3.07 12.71 -11.46
N PHE A 103 -3.29 12.37 -12.74
CA PHE A 103 -4.42 11.53 -13.14
C PHE A 103 -4.26 10.10 -12.60
N ILE A 104 -3.05 9.54 -12.73
CA ILE A 104 -2.73 8.21 -12.16
C ILE A 104 -2.91 8.21 -10.64
N GLU A 105 -2.37 9.20 -9.92
CA GLU A 105 -2.59 9.30 -8.46
C GLU A 105 -4.07 9.43 -8.13
N PHE A 106 -4.86 10.20 -8.89
CA PHE A 106 -6.28 10.38 -8.62
C PHE A 106 -7.09 9.09 -8.77
N ILE A 107 -6.87 8.32 -9.85
CA ILE A 107 -7.64 7.09 -10.09
C ILE A 107 -7.29 6.01 -9.06
N PHE A 108 -6.02 5.94 -8.62
CA PHE A 108 -5.62 5.04 -7.54
C PHE A 108 -6.21 5.50 -6.20
N GLN A 109 -6.12 6.80 -5.89
CA GLN A 109 -6.60 7.36 -4.62
C GLN A 109 -8.12 7.20 -4.46
N SER A 110 -8.87 7.30 -5.57
CA SER A 110 -10.32 7.12 -5.55
C SER A 110 -10.75 5.70 -5.14
N GLU A 111 -9.86 4.72 -5.30
CA GLU A 111 -10.05 3.32 -4.89
C GLU A 111 -9.28 2.96 -3.60
N GLY A 112 -8.90 3.97 -2.81
CA GLY A 112 -8.24 3.82 -1.52
C GLY A 112 -6.73 3.56 -1.58
N ILE A 113 -6.11 3.72 -2.74
CA ILE A 113 -4.68 3.44 -2.94
C ILE A 113 -3.89 4.72 -3.17
N HIS A 114 -2.87 4.95 -2.36
CA HIS A 114 -2.04 6.14 -2.47
C HIS A 114 -0.66 5.80 -3.05
N LEU A 115 -0.28 6.38 -4.19
CA LEU A 115 1.09 6.33 -4.70
C LEU A 115 1.96 7.40 -4.02
N GLY A 116 1.35 8.37 -3.36
CA GLY A 116 2.07 9.37 -2.57
C GLY A 116 2.87 10.38 -3.40
N SER A 117 2.63 10.42 -4.71
CA SER A 117 3.27 11.37 -5.63
C SER A 117 2.33 11.72 -6.77
N ARG A 118 2.51 12.92 -7.33
CA ARG A 118 1.89 13.38 -8.58
C ARG A 118 2.95 13.68 -9.64
N ASP A 119 4.13 13.10 -9.46
CA ASP A 119 5.32 13.25 -10.29
C ASP A 119 5.81 11.86 -10.69
N GLU A 120 5.84 11.62 -12.01
CA GLU A 120 6.27 10.37 -12.62
C GLU A 120 7.71 9.98 -12.27
N ASN A 121 8.58 10.96 -11.94
CA ASN A 121 9.96 10.69 -11.52
C ASN A 121 10.03 10.01 -10.16
N TYR A 122 9.02 10.15 -9.31
CA TYR A 122 8.91 9.41 -8.05
C TYR A 122 8.04 8.17 -8.17
N MET A 123 7.05 8.15 -9.06
CA MET A 123 6.25 6.94 -9.33
C MET A 123 7.10 5.83 -9.95
N VAL A 124 8.06 6.16 -10.83
CA VAL A 124 8.95 5.17 -11.47
C VAL A 124 9.91 4.48 -10.49
N GLN A 125 10.02 4.99 -9.26
CA GLN A 125 10.86 4.43 -8.19
C GLN A 125 10.07 3.51 -7.24
N GLN A 126 8.75 3.41 -7.43
CA GLN A 126 7.87 2.54 -6.66
C GLN A 126 7.62 1.24 -7.41
N GLY A 127 7.27 0.21 -6.65
CA GLY A 127 6.91 -1.10 -7.14
C GLY A 127 8.08 -1.85 -7.76
N GLU A 128 7.76 -3.04 -8.24
CA GLU A 128 8.74 -3.92 -8.87
C GLU A 128 8.89 -3.61 -10.35
N TYR A 129 10.09 -3.80 -10.89
CA TYR A 129 10.31 -3.73 -12.34
C TYR A 129 9.51 -4.82 -13.06
N VAL A 130 8.86 -4.45 -14.16
CA VAL A 130 8.14 -5.39 -15.04
C VAL A 130 8.69 -5.28 -16.46
N SER A 131 9.04 -6.41 -17.06
CA SER A 131 9.38 -6.47 -18.47
C SER A 131 8.11 -6.31 -19.32
N ARG A 132 8.25 -5.72 -20.51
CA ARG A 132 7.10 -5.35 -21.36
C ARG A 132 6.17 -6.53 -21.71
N ASP A 133 6.70 -7.73 -21.81
CA ASP A 133 5.99 -8.97 -22.11
C ASP A 133 5.26 -9.59 -20.90
N GLN A 134 5.52 -9.08 -19.69
CA GLN A 134 4.92 -9.53 -18.43
C GLN A 134 3.93 -8.50 -17.87
N LEU A 135 3.51 -7.52 -18.68
CA LEU A 135 2.58 -6.47 -18.25
C LEU A 135 1.22 -7.06 -17.83
N GLU A 136 0.76 -6.61 -16.67
CA GLU A 136 -0.53 -6.94 -16.09
C GLU A 136 -1.33 -5.68 -15.81
N LYS A 137 -2.66 -5.84 -15.69
CA LYS A 137 -3.56 -4.71 -15.42
C LYS A 137 -3.13 -4.01 -14.13
N GLY A 138 -3.10 -2.68 -14.17
CA GLY A 138 -2.68 -1.87 -13.03
C GLY A 138 -1.18 -1.55 -13.00
N ASP A 139 -0.35 -2.20 -13.83
CA ASP A 139 1.06 -1.81 -13.98
C ASP A 139 1.16 -0.37 -14.50
N LEU A 140 2.07 0.42 -13.93
CA LEU A 140 2.37 1.78 -14.39
C LEU A 140 3.40 1.71 -15.50
N VAL A 141 3.07 2.25 -16.67
CA VAL A 141 3.93 2.25 -17.86
C VAL A 141 4.45 3.66 -18.11
N PHE A 142 5.78 3.78 -18.15
CA PHE A 142 6.47 5.05 -18.25
C PHE A 142 7.07 5.26 -19.63
N PHE A 143 7.05 6.52 -20.07
CA PHE A 143 7.61 6.93 -21.37
C PHE A 143 8.58 8.10 -21.20
N LYS A 144 9.51 8.19 -22.15
CA LYS A 144 10.49 9.25 -22.28
C LYS A 144 10.08 10.29 -23.30
N ARG A 145 10.64 11.51 -23.18
CA ARG A 145 10.41 12.56 -24.17
C ARG A 145 11.10 12.23 -25.49
N SER A 146 12.26 11.59 -25.40
CA SER A 146 13.06 11.08 -26.52
C SER A 146 13.90 9.90 -26.06
N SER A 147 14.43 9.12 -27.01
CA SER A 147 15.32 7.98 -26.72
C SER A 147 16.54 8.33 -25.87
N SER A 148 17.03 9.57 -25.94
CA SER A 148 18.16 10.08 -25.15
C SER A 148 17.80 10.50 -23.72
N SER A 149 16.51 10.59 -23.36
CA SER A 149 16.12 10.95 -21.99
C SER A 149 16.43 9.81 -21.01
N THR A 150 16.86 10.17 -19.81
CA THR A 150 17.12 9.23 -18.71
C THR A 150 15.99 9.19 -17.68
N THR A 151 15.06 10.13 -17.75
CA THR A 151 13.90 10.26 -16.85
C THR A 151 12.59 10.13 -17.61
N PRO A 152 11.51 9.66 -16.94
CA PRO A 152 10.19 9.66 -17.54
C PRO A 152 9.68 11.09 -17.74
N ASN A 153 8.82 11.30 -18.74
CA ASN A 153 8.04 12.53 -18.92
C ASN A 153 6.53 12.28 -19.00
N HIS A 154 6.14 11.01 -18.98
CA HIS A 154 4.77 10.58 -19.15
C HIS A 154 4.56 9.21 -18.50
N VAL A 155 3.35 9.00 -17.98
CA VAL A 155 2.94 7.75 -17.34
C VAL A 155 1.50 7.43 -17.73
N GLY A 156 1.22 6.15 -17.93
CA GLY A 156 -0.12 5.59 -18.09
C GLY A 156 -0.27 4.33 -17.25
N MET A 157 -1.51 3.87 -17.05
CA MET A 157 -1.78 2.59 -16.41
C MET A 157 -2.11 1.56 -17.48
N TYR A 158 -1.47 0.39 -17.45
CA TYR A 158 -1.77 -0.73 -18.33
C TYR A 158 -3.15 -1.31 -18.00
N ILE A 159 -3.95 -1.57 -19.04
CA ILE A 159 -5.34 -2.02 -18.89
C ILE A 159 -5.61 -3.37 -19.56
N GLY A 160 -4.55 -4.09 -19.95
CA GLY A 160 -4.64 -5.32 -20.74
C GLY A 160 -4.59 -5.07 -22.25
N ASN A 161 -4.48 -6.15 -23.03
CA ASN A 161 -4.54 -6.13 -24.49
C ASN A 161 -3.58 -5.13 -25.16
N ASN A 162 -2.37 -5.00 -24.62
CA ASN A 162 -1.35 -4.04 -25.11
C ASN A 162 -1.78 -2.57 -25.01
N GLN A 163 -2.73 -2.23 -24.14
CA GLN A 163 -3.28 -0.88 -24.01
C GLN A 163 -2.96 -0.24 -22.68
N ILE A 164 -2.84 1.10 -22.70
CA ILE A 164 -2.78 1.95 -21.51
C ILE A 164 -3.94 2.94 -21.49
N ILE A 165 -4.40 3.32 -20.30
CA ILE A 165 -5.21 4.52 -20.08
C ILE A 165 -4.35 5.62 -19.48
N HIS A 166 -4.44 6.84 -20.02
CA HIS A 166 -3.63 7.96 -19.56
C HIS A 166 -4.25 9.30 -19.92
N MET A 167 -3.90 10.33 -19.14
CA MET A 167 -4.12 11.74 -19.50
C MET A 167 -3.01 12.16 -20.48
N ALA A 168 -3.31 12.19 -21.78
CA ALA A 168 -2.31 12.26 -22.86
C ALA A 168 -1.70 13.64 -23.06
N ASN A 169 -2.52 14.65 -23.38
CA ASN A 169 -2.09 16.03 -23.63
C ASN A 169 -3.33 16.93 -23.80
N GLU A 170 -3.10 18.23 -23.93
CA GLU A 170 -4.09 19.30 -24.13
C GLU A 170 -5.08 19.10 -25.28
N LYS A 171 -4.78 18.23 -26.26
CA LYS A 171 -5.66 17.99 -27.41
C LYS A 171 -6.55 16.76 -27.24
N LEU A 172 -6.11 15.79 -26.44
CA LEU A 172 -6.71 14.46 -26.36
C LEU A 172 -7.33 14.16 -25.00
N ASP A 173 -6.90 14.85 -23.94
CA ASP A 173 -7.30 14.58 -22.56
C ASP A 173 -7.06 13.10 -22.20
N ILE A 174 -8.03 12.43 -21.58
CA ILE A 174 -7.94 10.99 -21.24
C ILE A 174 -8.23 10.15 -22.48
N VAL A 175 -7.28 9.29 -22.85
CA VAL A 175 -7.44 8.33 -23.95
C VAL A 175 -6.94 6.95 -23.56
N ILE A 176 -7.42 5.96 -24.31
CA ILE A 176 -6.87 4.61 -24.33
C ILE A 176 -6.00 4.48 -25.57
N SER A 177 -4.75 4.07 -25.38
CA SER A 177 -3.76 3.97 -26.45
C SER A 177 -3.14 2.58 -26.46
N ASP A 178 -3.00 2.01 -27.65
CA ASP A 178 -2.24 0.77 -27.87
C ASP A 178 -0.74 1.09 -27.91
N LEU A 179 0.07 0.28 -27.24
CA LEU A 179 1.51 0.50 -27.06
C LEU A 179 2.32 0.38 -28.37
N ASP A 180 1.74 -0.21 -29.43
CA ASP A 180 2.36 -0.36 -30.74
C ASP A 180 1.79 0.56 -31.83
N SER A 181 0.70 1.28 -31.50
CA SER A 181 -0.05 2.12 -32.44
C SER A 181 0.76 3.25 -33.09
N THR A 182 1.71 3.86 -32.36
CA THR A 182 2.51 4.99 -32.85
C THR A 182 3.98 4.83 -32.51
N SER A 183 4.86 5.53 -33.24
CA SER A 183 6.28 5.60 -32.91
C SER A 183 6.52 6.15 -31.51
N TYR A 184 5.68 7.07 -31.03
CA TYR A 184 5.80 7.59 -29.68
C TYR A 184 5.74 6.49 -28.62
N TYR A 185 4.72 5.62 -28.65
CA TYR A 185 4.58 4.56 -27.63
C TYR A 185 5.65 3.47 -27.78
N LYS A 186 6.05 3.15 -29.00
CA LYS A 186 7.07 2.13 -29.27
C LYS A 186 8.48 2.58 -28.89
N ASP A 187 8.88 3.73 -29.41
CA ASP A 187 10.27 4.17 -29.38
C ASP A 187 10.60 4.87 -28.05
N ASN A 188 9.59 5.39 -27.35
CA ASN A 188 9.77 6.07 -26.08
C ASN A 188 9.34 5.24 -24.85
N TYR A 189 8.93 3.97 -25.01
CA TYR A 189 8.72 3.08 -23.86
C TYR A 189 9.99 3.05 -22.99
N MET A 190 9.85 3.36 -21.71
CA MET A 190 10.97 3.42 -20.77
C MET A 190 11.05 2.15 -19.93
N THR A 191 9.98 1.88 -19.18
CA THR A 191 9.90 0.80 -18.19
C THR A 191 8.45 0.66 -17.75
N ALA A 192 8.14 -0.44 -17.05
CA ALA A 192 6.92 -0.56 -16.29
C ALA A 192 7.21 -0.91 -14.82
N ARG A 193 6.25 -0.58 -13.95
CA ARG A 193 6.27 -0.86 -12.51
C ARG A 193 4.99 -1.53 -12.04
N ARG A 194 5.13 -2.65 -11.34
CA ARG A 194 4.03 -3.33 -10.65
C ARG A 194 3.92 -2.81 -9.24
N VAL A 195 2.88 -2.02 -8.98
CA VAL A 195 2.71 -1.35 -7.69
C VAL A 195 1.69 -2.07 -6.80
N LEU A 196 0.56 -2.54 -7.33
CA LEU A 196 -0.56 -3.04 -6.52
C LEU A 196 -0.20 -4.05 -5.40
N PRO A 197 0.66 -5.07 -5.60
CA PRO A 197 1.01 -6.01 -4.55
C PRO A 197 1.59 -5.34 -3.29
N SER A 198 2.40 -4.29 -3.45
CA SER A 198 3.01 -3.56 -2.33
C SER A 198 2.02 -2.58 -1.66
N LEU A 199 1.01 -2.13 -2.41
CA LEU A 199 0.04 -1.13 -1.97
C LEU A 199 -1.18 -1.73 -1.27
N LEU A 200 -1.43 -3.01 -1.45
CA LEU A 200 -2.53 -3.75 -0.84
C LEU A 200 -2.11 -4.40 0.49
N PRO A 201 -3.09 -4.68 1.39
CA PRO A 201 -2.85 -5.47 2.57
C PRO A 201 -2.52 -6.91 2.19
N SER A 202 -1.70 -7.57 3.02
CA SER A 202 -1.44 -9.00 2.87
C SER A 202 -2.71 -9.81 3.16
N ASN A 203 -2.76 -11.08 2.75
CA ASN A 203 -3.84 -11.99 3.11
C ASN A 203 -3.31 -13.20 3.90
N PRO A 204 -3.63 -13.33 5.20
CA PRO A 204 -4.42 -12.40 6.01
C PRO A 204 -3.68 -11.09 6.31
N PRO A 205 -4.38 -9.98 6.61
CA PRO A 205 -3.76 -8.70 6.93
C PRO A 205 -2.84 -8.79 8.14
N THR A 206 -1.62 -8.27 7.98
CA THR A 206 -0.68 -8.15 9.11
C THR A 206 -1.08 -7.00 10.03
N LYS A 207 -0.47 -6.94 11.23
CA LYS A 207 -0.63 -5.78 12.12
C LYS A 207 -0.18 -4.48 11.45
N ALA A 208 0.90 -4.55 10.66
CA ALA A 208 1.37 -3.42 9.88
C ALA A 208 0.36 -2.99 8.82
N ASP A 209 -0.28 -3.94 8.13
CA ASP A 209 -1.32 -3.63 7.15
C ASP A 209 -2.51 -2.89 7.80
N ASN A 210 -2.97 -3.34 8.98
CA ASN A 210 -4.05 -2.67 9.71
C ASN A 210 -3.64 -1.25 10.17
N ILE A 211 -2.38 -1.02 10.55
CA ILE A 211 -1.86 0.32 10.87
C ILE A 211 -1.97 1.23 9.65
N ILE A 212 -1.55 0.77 8.47
CA ILE A 212 -1.58 1.55 7.24
C ILE A 212 -3.01 1.82 6.77
N GLU A 213 -3.88 0.80 6.82
CA GLU A 213 -5.29 0.93 6.46
C GLU A 213 -6.00 1.96 7.36
N ASN A 214 -5.82 1.88 8.67
CA ASN A 214 -6.40 2.84 9.60
C ASN A 214 -5.81 4.25 9.43
N ALA A 215 -4.50 4.34 9.15
CA ALA A 215 -3.86 5.63 8.92
C ALA A 215 -4.46 6.33 7.69
N TYR A 216 -4.61 5.61 6.57
CA TYR A 216 -5.24 6.18 5.38
C TYR A 216 -6.74 6.41 5.55
N GLY A 217 -7.47 5.46 6.12
CA GLY A 217 -8.93 5.56 6.31
C GLY A 217 -9.37 6.73 7.20
N LEU A 218 -8.49 7.23 8.07
CA LEU A 218 -8.78 8.35 8.97
C LEU A 218 -8.21 9.69 8.48
N MET A 219 -7.57 9.75 7.31
CA MET A 219 -6.84 10.95 6.88
C MET A 219 -7.73 12.20 6.75
N ASP A 220 -8.98 12.01 6.32
CA ASP A 220 -9.97 13.08 6.12
C ASP A 220 -10.88 13.30 7.33
N GLU A 221 -10.78 12.44 8.35
CA GLU A 221 -11.59 12.48 9.57
C GLU A 221 -10.87 13.18 10.73
N VAL A 222 -9.57 13.44 10.58
CA VAL A 222 -8.70 13.99 11.62
C VAL A 222 -8.44 15.48 11.40
N GLU A 223 -8.53 16.26 12.48
CA GLU A 223 -8.08 17.65 12.52
C GLU A 223 -6.69 17.75 13.17
N MET A 224 -5.70 18.24 12.41
CA MET A 224 -4.34 18.39 12.91
C MET A 224 -4.16 19.69 13.71
N GLY A 225 -3.52 19.60 14.87
CA GLY A 225 -3.34 20.71 15.79
C GLY A 225 -2.22 20.51 16.81
N ARG A 226 -2.35 21.15 17.98
CA ARG A 226 -1.39 21.04 19.10
C ARG A 226 -1.91 20.20 20.26
N VAL A 227 -3.18 19.82 20.22
CA VAL A 227 -3.88 19.09 21.28
C VAL A 227 -4.17 17.69 20.78
N ASN A 228 -4.16 16.72 21.69
CA ASN A 228 -4.59 15.35 21.43
C ASN A 228 -5.93 15.14 22.15
N ASP A 229 -6.99 14.93 21.39
CA ASP A 229 -8.34 14.64 21.85
C ASP A 229 -8.96 13.58 20.92
N GLU A 230 -8.92 12.33 21.36
CA GLU A 230 -9.42 11.17 20.62
C GLU A 230 -10.93 11.29 20.35
N ALA A 231 -11.71 11.91 21.24
CA ALA A 231 -13.16 12.01 21.09
C ALA A 231 -13.58 12.98 19.98
N SER A 232 -12.78 14.02 19.74
CA SER A 232 -13.02 14.99 18.66
C SER A 232 -12.11 14.79 17.45
N MET A 233 -11.34 13.70 17.41
CA MET A 233 -10.38 13.38 16.33
C MET A 233 -9.36 14.51 16.09
N LYS A 234 -8.92 15.18 17.15
CA LYS A 234 -7.93 16.26 17.08
C LYS A 234 -6.59 15.76 17.56
N PHE A 235 -5.53 15.93 16.75
CA PHE A 235 -4.23 15.38 17.10
C PHE A 235 -3.07 16.30 16.74
N SER A 236 -2.03 16.29 17.57
CA SER A 236 -0.67 16.63 17.15
C SER A 236 -0.10 15.55 16.24
N GLY A 237 0.99 15.84 15.52
CA GLY A 237 1.62 14.86 14.62
C GLY A 237 1.99 13.54 15.32
N GLY A 238 2.67 13.61 16.46
CA GLY A 238 2.98 12.42 17.26
C GLY A 238 1.77 11.83 17.98
N GLY A 239 0.78 12.66 18.34
CA GLY A 239 -0.49 12.18 18.90
C GLY A 239 -1.30 11.34 17.91
N TYR A 240 -1.36 11.73 16.64
CA TYR A 240 -2.02 10.95 15.60
C TYR A 240 -1.31 9.61 15.39
N VAL A 241 0.03 9.63 15.29
CA VAL A 241 0.81 8.39 15.16
C VAL A 241 0.56 7.47 16.36
N ASN A 242 0.60 7.99 17.59
CA ASN A 242 0.27 7.20 18.78
C ASN A 242 -1.16 6.64 18.73
N TYR A 243 -2.14 7.44 18.31
CA TYR A 243 -3.53 7.01 18.19
C TYR A 243 -3.69 5.86 17.19
N ILE A 244 -3.10 5.96 15.99
CA ILE A 244 -3.13 4.89 14.99
C ILE A 244 -2.54 3.60 15.55
N TYR A 245 -1.41 3.66 16.26
CA TYR A 245 -0.80 2.45 16.83
C TYR A 245 -1.66 1.89 17.97
N LYS A 246 -2.24 2.76 18.82
CA LYS A 246 -3.09 2.38 19.94
C LYS A 246 -4.33 1.61 19.50
N ILE A 247 -5.03 2.08 18.45
CA ILE A 247 -6.20 1.36 17.92
C ILE A 247 -5.83 0.02 17.24
N ASN A 248 -4.54 -0.19 16.95
CA ASN A 248 -3.96 -1.45 16.47
C ASN A 248 -3.28 -2.27 17.58
N GLY A 249 -3.57 -1.94 18.86
CA GLY A 249 -3.11 -2.70 20.02
C GLY A 249 -1.63 -2.46 20.39
N ILE A 250 -1.04 -1.35 19.94
CA ILE A 250 0.33 -0.95 20.28
C ILE A 250 0.28 0.41 21.00
N ASP A 251 0.58 0.40 22.31
CA ASP A 251 0.76 1.64 23.06
C ASP A 251 2.20 2.14 22.90
N LEU A 252 2.40 3.27 22.22
CA LEU A 252 3.73 3.87 22.07
C LEU A 252 4.19 4.58 23.35
N GLY A 253 3.27 4.85 24.30
CA GLY A 253 3.56 5.54 25.56
C GLY A 253 4.00 6.99 25.41
N ALA A 254 3.95 7.56 24.21
CA ALA A 254 4.45 8.89 23.89
C ALA A 254 3.65 9.55 22.76
N THR A 255 3.56 10.88 22.80
CA THR A 255 2.93 11.69 21.73
C THR A 255 3.83 12.82 21.23
N SER A 256 4.96 13.07 21.90
CA SER A 256 5.96 14.03 21.43
C SER A 256 6.88 13.36 20.41
N VAL A 257 7.29 14.09 19.37
CA VAL A 257 8.21 13.54 18.34
C VAL A 257 9.54 13.10 18.95
N LYS A 258 10.03 13.85 19.95
CA LYS A 258 11.27 13.54 20.66
C LYS A 258 11.16 12.21 21.37
N ASP A 259 10.13 12.00 22.19
CA ASP A 259 10.01 10.78 22.99
C ASP A 259 9.70 9.58 22.09
N LEU A 260 8.90 9.76 21.03
CA LEU A 260 8.68 8.73 20.01
C LEU A 260 9.99 8.34 19.29
N SER A 261 10.96 9.24 19.17
CA SER A 261 12.26 8.92 18.56
C SER A 261 13.19 8.12 19.47
N GLU A 262 12.81 7.93 20.73
CA GLU A 262 13.57 7.20 21.74
C GLU A 262 13.03 5.77 21.96
N ILE A 263 11.83 5.44 21.47
CA ILE A 263 11.22 4.11 21.60
C ILE A 263 11.62 3.15 20.47
N GLY A 264 11.51 1.85 20.75
CA GLY A 264 11.78 0.80 19.78
C GLY A 264 13.26 0.65 19.39
N ARG A 265 13.53 -0.24 18.44
CA ARG A 265 14.88 -0.42 17.89
C ARG A 265 15.10 0.46 16.67
N THR A 266 16.32 0.98 16.51
CA THR A 266 16.70 1.70 15.28
C THR A 266 16.73 0.75 14.10
N VAL A 267 16.21 1.20 12.95
CA VAL A 267 16.21 0.47 11.68
C VAL A 267 16.94 1.30 10.63
N SER A 268 17.79 0.65 9.82
CA SER A 268 18.43 1.31 8.69
C SER A 268 17.43 1.56 7.57
N ARG A 269 17.66 2.61 6.78
CA ARG A 269 16.78 2.98 5.66
C ARG A 269 16.54 1.85 4.65
N ASP A 270 17.52 0.98 4.45
CA ASP A 270 17.43 -0.14 3.49
C ASP A 270 16.62 -1.33 4.04
N ASN A 271 16.29 -1.34 5.34
CA ASN A 271 15.59 -2.44 6.00
C ASN A 271 14.21 -2.01 6.55
N LEU A 272 13.63 -0.95 5.98
CA LEU A 272 12.34 -0.44 6.40
C LEU A 272 11.22 -1.44 6.10
N GLU A 273 10.29 -1.59 7.05
CA GLU A 273 9.10 -2.41 6.95
C GLU A 273 7.86 -1.57 7.25
N LYS A 274 6.70 -1.98 6.69
CA LYS A 274 5.41 -1.34 6.96
C LYS A 274 5.22 -1.17 8.47
N GLY A 275 4.82 0.02 8.91
CA GLY A 275 4.67 0.33 10.33
C GLY A 275 5.95 0.72 11.06
N ASP A 276 7.07 0.93 10.37
CA ASP A 276 8.20 1.64 10.95
C ASP A 276 7.87 3.14 11.12
N LEU A 277 8.32 3.72 12.24
CA LEU A 277 8.24 5.15 12.49
C LEU A 277 9.42 5.85 11.80
N ILE A 278 9.13 6.83 10.96
CA ILE A 278 10.12 7.62 10.23
C ILE A 278 10.25 9.00 10.86
N PHE A 279 11.45 9.38 11.26
CA PHE A 279 11.73 10.65 11.90
C PHE A 279 12.42 11.61 10.95
N ILE A 280 11.83 12.81 10.84
CA ILE A 280 12.18 13.80 9.81
C ILE A 280 12.55 15.13 10.48
N GLY A 281 13.66 15.71 10.04
CA GLY A 281 14.14 17.02 10.48
C GLY A 281 13.38 18.19 9.86
N SER A 282 13.55 19.39 10.42
CA SER A 282 12.97 20.62 9.85
C SER A 282 13.82 21.20 8.71
N THR A 283 15.11 20.83 8.67
CA THR A 283 16.09 21.22 7.65
C THR A 283 16.94 20.02 7.25
N PRO A 284 17.54 20.02 6.05
CA PRO A 284 18.46 18.98 5.64
C PRO A 284 19.63 18.83 6.63
N GLY A 285 19.98 17.59 6.97
CA GLY A 285 21.07 17.28 7.90
C GLY A 285 20.80 17.54 9.38
N SER A 286 19.57 17.90 9.77
CA SER A 286 19.19 17.99 11.19
C SER A 286 19.37 16.63 11.89
N THR A 287 19.86 16.65 13.13
CA THR A 287 19.90 15.46 14.00
C THR A 287 18.71 15.40 14.97
N THR A 288 17.93 16.48 15.06
CA THR A 288 16.77 16.57 15.94
C THR A 288 15.49 16.37 15.11
N PRO A 289 14.67 15.38 15.45
CA PRO A 289 13.43 15.13 14.72
C PRO A 289 12.38 16.18 15.06
N SER A 290 11.73 16.69 14.01
CA SER A 290 10.67 17.69 14.09
C SER A 290 9.30 17.10 13.72
N ARG A 291 9.30 15.98 12.99
CA ARG A 291 8.12 15.26 12.55
C ARG A 291 8.35 13.75 12.69
N VAL A 292 7.25 13.04 12.86
CA VAL A 292 7.18 11.58 12.78
C VAL A 292 6.16 11.20 11.71
N ALA A 293 6.48 10.20 10.91
CA ALA A 293 5.64 9.63 9.87
C ALA A 293 5.58 8.11 10.03
N ILE A 294 4.58 7.47 9.41
CA ILE A 294 4.44 6.02 9.38
C ILE A 294 4.92 5.52 8.02
N TYR A 295 5.84 4.57 7.97
CA TYR A 295 6.27 3.95 6.72
C TYR A 295 5.19 2.99 6.21
N ALA A 296 4.68 3.26 5.01
CA ALA A 296 3.59 2.51 4.38
C ALA A 296 4.07 1.41 3.41
N GLY A 297 5.38 1.14 3.38
CA GLY A 297 5.98 0.24 2.39
C GLY A 297 6.23 0.92 1.06
N ASP A 298 7.13 0.32 0.27
CA ASP A 298 7.43 0.76 -1.10
C ASP A 298 7.81 2.24 -1.20
N SER A 299 8.70 2.67 -0.30
CA SER A 299 9.16 4.06 -0.17
C SER A 299 8.05 5.08 0.15
N ARG A 300 6.84 4.66 0.52
CA ARG A 300 5.77 5.58 0.90
C ARG A 300 5.77 5.84 2.40
N ILE A 301 5.40 7.06 2.77
CA ILE A 301 5.23 7.49 4.16
C ILE A 301 3.93 8.27 4.33
N ILE A 302 3.29 8.09 5.47
CA ILE A 302 2.10 8.82 5.89
C ILE A 302 2.55 9.90 6.86
N VAL A 303 2.41 11.15 6.43
CA VAL A 303 2.99 12.32 7.10
C VAL A 303 1.88 13.21 7.64
N PRO A 304 1.71 13.27 8.97
CA PRO A 304 0.88 14.28 9.62
C PRO A 304 1.56 15.66 9.53
N SER A 305 0.78 16.68 9.19
CA SER A 305 1.24 18.06 9.06
C SER A 305 0.19 19.04 9.55
N SER A 306 0.52 20.33 9.59
CA SER A 306 -0.46 21.39 9.88
C SER A 306 -1.57 21.50 8.83
N GLU A 307 -1.35 20.96 7.63
CA GLU A 307 -2.32 20.97 6.52
C GLU A 307 -3.20 19.71 6.50
N GLY A 308 -3.01 18.80 7.46
CA GLY A 308 -3.65 17.49 7.49
C GLY A 308 -2.65 16.35 7.32
N ILE A 309 -3.17 15.16 7.07
CA ILE A 309 -2.41 13.93 6.84
C ILE A 309 -2.20 13.75 5.34
N SER A 310 -1.02 13.29 4.94
CA SER A 310 -0.70 13.15 3.54
C SER A 310 0.19 11.95 3.24
N SER A 311 -0.05 11.27 2.11
CA SER A 311 0.86 10.24 1.59
C SER A 311 1.97 10.89 0.75
N ARG A 312 3.21 10.43 0.94
CA ARG A 312 4.41 10.98 0.30
C ARG A 312 5.40 9.88 -0.05
N VAL A 313 6.27 10.13 -1.02
CA VAL A 313 7.41 9.27 -1.33
C VAL A 313 8.63 9.72 -0.53
N LEU A 314 9.12 8.84 0.34
CA LEU A 314 10.32 9.00 1.19
C LEU A 314 11.58 9.31 0.37
N LEU A 315 11.67 8.78 -0.86
CA LEU A 315 12.81 9.02 -1.75
C LEU A 315 12.77 10.38 -2.45
N SER A 316 11.68 11.15 -2.35
CA SER A 316 11.65 12.50 -2.90
C SER A 316 12.67 13.42 -2.23
N ASP A 317 13.13 14.43 -2.97
CA ASP A 317 14.24 15.31 -2.56
C ASP A 317 14.06 15.87 -1.14
N TYR A 318 12.85 16.32 -0.82
CA TYR A 318 12.53 16.84 0.51
C TYR A 318 12.69 15.76 1.58
N TYR A 319 11.95 14.65 1.50
CA TYR A 319 11.96 13.64 2.56
C TYR A 319 13.29 12.90 2.65
N SER A 320 13.97 12.69 1.51
CA SER A 320 15.26 12.03 1.47
C SER A 320 16.36 12.85 2.15
N SER A 321 16.36 14.18 1.95
CA SER A 321 17.34 15.08 2.58
C SER A 321 17.06 15.41 4.04
N HIS A 322 15.81 15.22 4.50
CA HIS A 322 15.38 15.48 5.87
C HIS A 322 15.23 14.20 6.72
N TYR A 323 15.45 13.01 6.16
CA TYR A 323 15.43 11.75 6.89
C TYR A 323 16.52 11.73 7.97
N ILE A 324 16.15 11.40 9.20
CA ILE A 324 17.08 11.28 10.33
C ILE A 324 17.29 9.82 10.70
N THR A 325 16.21 9.12 11.05
CA THR A 325 16.26 7.74 11.52
C THR A 325 14.90 7.08 11.39
N ALA A 326 14.86 5.76 11.49
CA ALA A 326 13.63 5.00 11.66
C ALA A 326 13.64 4.18 12.95
N LYS A 327 12.45 3.92 13.50
CA LYS A 327 12.24 3.07 14.67
C LYS A 327 11.20 1.99 14.39
N ARG A 328 11.50 0.77 14.81
CA ARG A 328 10.54 -0.34 14.82
C ARG A 328 10.10 -0.63 16.24
N VAL A 329 8.78 -0.73 16.42
CA VAL A 329 8.12 -0.77 17.73
C VAL A 329 7.31 -2.05 17.97
N PHE A 330 7.28 -2.98 17.00
CA PHE A 330 6.70 -4.32 17.12
C PHE A 330 7.41 -5.32 16.20
#